data_AF-S2XUZ8-F1
#
_entry.id   AF-S2XUZ8-F1
#
_cell.length_a   1.000
_cell.length_b   1.000
_cell.length_c   1.000
_cell.angle_alpha   90.00
_cell.angle_beta   90.00
_cell.angle_gamma   90.00
#
_symmetry.space_group_name_H-M   'P 1'
#
loop_
_entity.id
_entity.type
_entity.pdbx_description
1 polymer ?
#
loop_
_entity_poly.entity_id
_entity_poly.type
_entity_poly.pdbx_seq_one_letter_code
_entity_poly.pdbx_strand_id
1 'polypeptide(L)'
;MTDPTPRRVRVRAPELVGKGGWLNTGDKQYTLADLRGRIVLLDFWTFCCINCLHVLDELRELEEKHADTVVVIGVHSPKFVHEAEHAAVVDAVERYGVAHPVLDDPELVTWKQYAVRAWPTLVVIDPEGYVVAQHAGEGHVHAIERLVTELEAEHEAKGTLRRGDGPYVAPEPQPTALRFPGKALVLPSGNFLVSDTTRHQLVELEPDGESVVRRIGSGARGFRDGPAETAAFSEPQGLALLDEGAVVVADTVNHALRRFDLATGEVTTLAGTGRQWWQGSPTSGPAREIDLSSPWDVAFFGGRVWIAMAGVHQLWAYDPVERTVAATAGTTNEGLVDGPGPEAWFAQPSELAATADRLWVADSETSALRWVEADGSVHTAVGTGLFDFGHRDGAAEQALFQHPLGVTALPDGSVAISDTYNHALRRFDPATGEVTTLATDLREPSDAVLVGDDIVVVESAGHRLTRLRLPEEAVKVASVAHRTQRAATEVAPGRLELDVIFQAPAGQKLDERYGPSTRLLVSATPPELLLSGEGAGTDLTRVLELNPGIAEGVLHVSAMAASCDDDGENEFPACHVHQQDWGVPVRLAEGGADRLPLVLAGLDAQTP
;
A
#
# COMPACT_ATOMS: atom_id res chain seq x y z
N MET A 1 43.42 -3.96 28.03
CA MET A 1 42.84 -2.68 27.59
C MET A 1 41.56 -3.04 26.88
N THR A 2 40.47 -3.08 27.63
CA THR A 2 39.11 -3.26 27.10
C THR A 2 38.75 -1.95 26.43
N ASP A 3 38.69 -1.98 25.10
CA ASP A 3 38.19 -0.87 24.30
C ASP A 3 36.76 -0.56 24.77
N PRO A 4 36.46 0.66 25.26
CA PRO A 4 35.11 0.99 25.67
C PRO A 4 34.28 1.09 24.40
N THR A 5 33.46 0.07 24.12
CA THR A 5 32.39 0.17 23.13
C THR A 5 31.67 1.49 23.40
N PRO A 6 31.60 2.43 22.43
CA PRO A 6 31.03 3.74 22.68
C PRO A 6 29.61 3.56 23.23
N ARG A 7 29.36 4.13 24.40
CA ARG A 7 28.05 4.13 25.05
C ARG A 7 27.07 4.77 24.05
N ARG A 8 26.25 3.96 23.37
CA ARG A 8 25.19 4.45 22.49
C ARG A 8 24.36 5.48 23.28
N VAL A 9 24.22 6.68 22.74
CA VAL A 9 23.37 7.72 23.31
C VAL A 9 21.95 7.17 23.28
N ARG A 10 21.31 7.00 24.45
CA ARG A 10 19.93 6.53 24.53
C ARG A 10 19.01 7.72 24.28
N VAL A 11 18.19 7.64 23.23
CA VAL A 11 17.21 8.68 22.89
C VAL A 11 15.90 8.40 23.61
N ARG A 12 15.40 9.38 24.35
CA ARG A 12 14.07 9.30 24.97
C ARG A 12 13.01 9.42 23.87
N ALA A 13 12.02 8.56 23.89
CA ALA A 13 10.87 8.66 23.00
C ALA A 13 10.15 10.01 23.21
N PRO A 14 9.99 10.84 22.15
CA PRO A 14 9.11 12.02 22.21
C PRO A 14 7.68 11.64 22.58
N GLU A 15 6.94 12.52 23.23
CA GLU A 15 5.53 12.24 23.55
C GLU A 15 4.68 12.12 22.28
N LEU A 16 3.67 11.26 22.32
CA LEU A 16 2.76 11.03 21.20
C LEU A 16 1.70 12.13 21.13
N VAL A 17 1.68 12.87 20.03
CA VAL A 17 0.76 14.00 19.83
C VAL A 17 0.09 13.90 18.46
N GLY A 18 -1.23 13.81 18.46
CA GLY A 18 -2.05 13.78 17.25
C GLY A 18 -3.31 14.61 17.46
N LYS A 19 -3.60 15.53 16.54
CA LYS A 19 -4.75 16.45 16.67
C LYS A 19 -6.09 15.72 16.54
N GLY A 20 -6.14 14.60 15.82
CA GLY A 20 -7.33 13.77 15.69
C GLY A 20 -7.60 12.89 16.92
N GLY A 21 -6.63 12.79 17.84
CA GLY A 21 -6.78 12.03 19.08
C GLY A 21 -6.52 10.53 18.89
N TRP A 22 -7.11 9.72 19.77
CA TRP A 22 -6.95 8.27 19.82
C TRP A 22 -8.21 7.55 19.35
N LEU A 23 -8.02 6.53 18.53
CA LEU A 23 -9.01 5.55 18.11
C LEU A 23 -8.70 4.20 18.77
N ASN A 24 -9.73 3.34 18.87
CA ASN A 24 -9.64 2.01 19.50
C ASN A 24 -9.18 2.02 20.97
N THR A 25 -9.50 3.08 21.71
CA THR A 25 -9.12 3.23 23.13
C THR A 25 -10.31 3.47 24.08
N GLY A 26 -11.54 3.35 23.59
CA GLY A 26 -12.76 3.63 24.37
C GLY A 26 -12.78 5.07 24.90
N ASP A 27 -12.48 6.05 24.02
CA ASP A 27 -12.36 7.49 24.28
C ASP A 27 -11.20 7.90 25.20
N LYS A 28 -10.42 6.95 25.73
CA LYS A 28 -9.29 7.26 26.60
C LYS A 28 -8.12 7.81 25.80
N GLN A 29 -7.57 8.92 26.28
CA GLN A 29 -6.33 9.49 25.79
C GLN A 29 -5.14 8.86 26.54
N TYR A 30 -4.11 8.48 25.80
CA TYR A 30 -2.91 7.86 26.37
C TYR A 30 -1.69 8.77 26.22
N THR A 31 -0.78 8.66 27.20
CA THR A 31 0.58 9.20 27.15
C THR A 31 1.60 8.06 27.21
N LEU A 32 2.85 8.30 26.78
CA LEU A 32 3.92 7.31 26.97
C LEU A 32 4.15 6.96 28.44
N ALA A 33 3.80 7.85 29.38
CA ALA A 33 3.88 7.57 30.81
C ALA A 33 2.88 6.48 31.25
N ASP A 34 1.69 6.43 30.65
CA ASP A 34 0.67 5.41 30.93
C ASP A 34 1.10 4.02 30.45
N LEU A 35 1.97 3.98 29.44
CA LEU A 35 2.50 2.75 28.83
C LEU A 35 3.85 2.29 29.43
N ARG A 36 4.36 3.01 30.45
CA ARG A 36 5.60 2.62 31.15
C ARG A 36 5.55 1.19 31.65
N GLY A 37 6.60 0.44 31.35
CA GLY A 37 6.71 -0.98 31.67
C GLY A 37 6.27 -1.91 30.54
N ARG A 38 5.72 -1.39 29.44
CA ARG A 38 5.40 -2.13 28.22
C ARG A 38 6.45 -1.85 27.15
N ILE A 39 6.67 -2.82 26.26
CA ILE A 39 7.36 -2.54 25.00
C ILE A 39 6.33 -1.86 24.10
N VAL A 40 6.65 -0.70 23.53
CA VAL A 40 5.74 0.00 22.61
C VAL A 40 6.30 -0.08 21.20
N LEU A 41 5.49 -0.58 20.27
CA LEU A 41 5.80 -0.62 18.84
C LEU A 41 4.94 0.42 18.13
N LEU A 42 5.55 1.50 17.66
CA LEU A 42 4.87 2.49 16.84
C LEU A 42 4.94 2.05 15.37
N ASP A 43 3.80 2.06 14.70
CA ASP A 43 3.69 1.86 13.26
C ASP A 43 3.27 3.18 12.60
N PHE A 44 4.18 3.86 11.93
CA PHE A 44 3.86 5.07 11.17
C PHE A 44 3.33 4.68 9.79
N TRP A 45 2.02 4.83 9.62
CA TRP A 45 1.30 4.29 8.47
C TRP A 45 0.34 5.32 7.87
N THR A 46 -0.08 5.05 6.64
CA THR A 46 -1.14 5.78 5.93
C THR A 46 -1.98 4.74 5.21
N PHE A 47 -3.29 4.94 5.13
CA PHE A 47 -4.19 3.87 4.72
C PHE A 47 -4.30 3.67 3.20
N CYS A 48 -3.75 4.59 2.39
CA CYS A 48 -3.64 4.41 0.95
C CYS A 48 -2.52 3.44 0.52
N CYS A 49 -1.47 3.33 1.33
CA CYS A 49 -0.20 2.72 0.92
C CYS A 49 -0.20 1.20 1.13
N ILE A 50 -0.04 0.44 0.04
CA ILE A 50 -0.04 -1.03 0.08
C ILE A 50 1.03 -1.62 1.00
N ASN A 51 2.22 -1.00 1.06
CA ASN A 51 3.30 -1.44 1.95
C ASN A 51 2.89 -1.32 3.43
N CYS A 52 2.10 -0.30 3.79
CA CYS A 52 1.56 -0.16 5.13
C CYS A 52 0.55 -1.28 5.43
N LEU A 53 -0.29 -1.64 4.46
CA LEU A 53 -1.28 -2.71 4.62
C LEU A 53 -0.62 -4.08 4.79
N HIS A 54 0.50 -4.34 4.11
CA HIS A 54 1.30 -5.55 4.36
C HIS A 54 1.86 -5.58 5.78
N VAL A 55 2.43 -4.46 6.27
CA VAL A 55 2.92 -4.36 7.65
C VAL A 55 1.81 -4.57 8.67
N LEU A 56 0.61 -4.01 8.46
CA LEU A 56 -0.53 -4.30 9.33
C LEU A 56 -0.82 -5.79 9.42
N ASP A 57 -0.67 -6.53 8.32
CA ASP A 57 -0.87 -7.98 8.32
C ASP A 57 0.26 -8.73 9.03
N GLU A 58 1.51 -8.37 8.76
CA GLU A 58 2.69 -8.93 9.43
C GLU A 58 2.60 -8.75 10.96
N LEU A 59 2.10 -7.59 11.43
CA LEU A 59 2.02 -7.26 12.85
C LEU A 59 0.99 -8.10 13.62
N ARG A 60 -0.02 -8.69 12.97
CA ARG A 60 -1.11 -9.40 13.66
C ARG A 60 -0.60 -10.56 14.51
N GLU A 61 0.31 -11.37 13.97
CA GLU A 61 0.87 -12.53 14.68
C GLU A 61 1.74 -12.09 15.86
N LEU A 62 2.55 -11.04 15.67
CA LEU A 62 3.39 -10.46 16.73
C LEU A 62 2.52 -9.90 17.86
N GLU A 63 1.46 -9.15 17.51
CA GLU A 63 0.52 -8.58 18.46
C GLU A 63 -0.19 -9.67 19.27
N GLU A 64 -0.69 -10.73 18.63
CA GLU A 64 -1.34 -11.85 19.33
C GLU A 64 -0.36 -12.56 20.28
N LYS A 65 0.86 -12.85 19.81
CA LYS A 65 1.85 -13.60 20.57
C LYS A 65 2.39 -12.85 21.79
N HIS A 66 2.55 -11.54 21.69
CA HIS A 66 3.16 -10.68 22.71
C HIS A 66 2.17 -9.71 23.36
N ALA A 67 0.86 -10.00 23.29
CA ALA A 67 -0.21 -9.09 23.74
C ALA A 67 -0.12 -8.67 25.22
N ASP A 68 0.55 -9.45 26.08
CA ASP A 68 0.67 -9.15 27.50
C ASP A 68 1.81 -8.17 27.82
N THR A 69 2.81 -8.03 26.95
CA THR A 69 4.03 -7.22 27.15
C THR A 69 4.15 -6.08 26.15
N VAL A 70 3.70 -6.28 24.91
CA VAL A 70 3.79 -5.32 23.81
C VAL A 70 2.48 -4.52 23.70
N VAL A 71 2.60 -3.25 23.29
CA VAL A 71 1.48 -2.42 22.83
C VAL A 71 1.86 -1.88 21.46
N VAL A 72 1.16 -2.35 20.42
CA VAL A 72 1.26 -1.76 19.07
C VAL A 72 0.43 -0.48 19.03
N ILE A 73 0.93 0.57 18.38
CA ILE A 73 0.22 1.83 18.19
C ILE A 73 0.41 2.26 16.74
N GLY A 74 -0.67 2.28 15.97
CA GLY A 74 -0.66 2.85 14.64
C GLY A 74 -0.65 4.38 14.74
N VAL A 75 0.40 5.04 14.28
CA VAL A 75 0.48 6.50 14.15
C VAL A 75 0.08 6.86 12.72
N HIS A 76 -1.22 7.10 12.52
CA HIS A 76 -1.75 7.43 11.21
C HIS A 76 -1.26 8.82 10.78
N SER A 77 -0.52 8.86 9.67
CA SER A 77 0.22 10.02 9.17
C SER A 77 -0.10 10.20 7.68
N PRO A 78 -1.00 11.14 7.29
CA PRO A 78 -1.61 11.14 5.96
C PRO A 78 -0.64 11.48 4.81
N LYS A 79 -0.82 10.83 3.66
CA LYS A 79 -0.17 11.19 2.37
C LYS A 79 -1.06 12.14 1.55
N PHE A 80 -2.36 11.85 1.48
CA PHE A 80 -3.39 12.61 0.76
C PHE A 80 -4.21 13.52 1.69
N VAL A 81 -4.91 14.50 1.10
CA VAL A 81 -5.75 15.44 1.86
C VAL A 81 -6.92 14.72 2.54
N HIS A 82 -7.57 13.80 1.83
CA HIS A 82 -8.65 12.98 2.38
C HIS A 82 -8.23 12.21 3.64
N GLU A 83 -7.01 11.66 3.66
CA GLU A 83 -6.49 10.91 4.80
C GLU A 83 -6.33 11.77 6.06
N ALA A 84 -6.25 13.10 5.93
CA ALA A 84 -6.20 14.00 7.09
C ALA A 84 -7.58 14.22 7.74
N GLU A 85 -8.66 13.75 7.12
CA GLU A 85 -10.01 13.81 7.68
C GLU A 85 -10.22 12.68 8.70
N HIS A 86 -10.51 13.05 9.94
CA HIS A 86 -10.69 12.10 11.04
C HIS A 86 -11.69 10.96 10.72
N ALA A 87 -12.79 11.29 10.03
CA ALA A 87 -13.79 10.29 9.64
C ALA A 87 -13.24 9.25 8.65
N ALA A 88 -12.34 9.66 7.75
CA ALA A 88 -11.68 8.75 6.82
C ALA A 88 -10.73 7.79 7.56
N VAL A 89 -10.02 8.29 8.59
CA VAL A 89 -9.17 7.44 9.45
C VAL A 89 -10.01 6.42 10.21
N VAL A 90 -11.16 6.82 10.76
CA VAL A 90 -12.11 5.90 11.41
C VAL A 90 -12.58 4.81 10.44
N ASP A 91 -13.00 5.20 9.24
CA ASP A 91 -13.44 4.27 8.20
C ASP A 91 -12.29 3.31 7.80
N ALA A 92 -11.05 3.80 7.68
CA ALA A 92 -9.89 3.01 7.32
C ALA A 92 -9.45 2.02 8.43
N VAL A 93 -9.41 2.46 9.68
CA VAL A 93 -9.14 1.61 10.85
C VAL A 93 -10.09 0.42 10.89
N GLU A 94 -11.36 0.68 10.60
CA GLU A 94 -12.35 -0.37 10.51
C GLU A 94 -12.17 -1.25 9.27
N ARG A 95 -11.95 -0.64 8.10
CA ARG A 95 -11.79 -1.34 6.83
C ARG A 95 -10.68 -2.38 6.87
N TYR A 96 -9.53 -2.03 7.42
CA TYR A 96 -8.37 -2.92 7.48
C TYR A 96 -8.34 -3.74 8.79
N GLY A 97 -9.39 -3.68 9.61
CA GLY A 97 -9.49 -4.46 10.85
C GLY A 97 -8.29 -4.22 11.78
N VAL A 98 -7.90 -2.96 11.95
CA VAL A 98 -6.78 -2.55 12.80
C VAL A 98 -7.17 -2.79 14.26
N ALA A 99 -6.54 -3.79 14.88
CA ALA A 99 -6.90 -4.32 16.19
C ALA A 99 -6.05 -3.77 17.35
N HIS A 100 -5.39 -2.63 17.14
CA HIS A 100 -4.61 -1.90 18.12
C HIS A 100 -5.05 -0.42 18.21
N PRO A 101 -4.62 0.32 19.25
CA PRO A 101 -4.79 1.77 19.31
C PRO A 101 -4.22 2.47 18.08
N VAL A 102 -4.93 3.51 17.63
CA VAL A 102 -4.44 4.38 16.55
C VAL A 102 -4.41 5.83 17.03
N LEU A 103 -3.29 6.49 16.84
CA LEU A 103 -3.12 7.92 17.03
C LEU A 103 -3.29 8.61 15.67
N ASP A 104 -4.26 9.51 15.58
CA ASP A 104 -4.53 10.29 14.36
C ASP A 104 -3.68 11.59 14.36
N ASP A 105 -2.61 11.59 13.55
CA ASP A 105 -1.61 12.66 13.41
C ASP A 105 -1.73 13.40 12.05
N PRO A 106 -2.83 14.14 11.80
CA PRO A 106 -3.09 14.76 10.49
C PRO A 106 -2.13 15.90 10.13
N GLU A 107 -1.37 16.41 11.11
CA GLU A 107 -0.41 17.51 10.95
C GLU A 107 1.05 17.02 10.91
N LEU A 108 1.26 15.70 10.94
CA LEU A 108 2.55 15.02 10.91
C LEU A 108 3.48 15.51 12.05
N VAL A 109 2.93 15.76 13.24
CA VAL A 109 3.68 16.26 14.40
C VAL A 109 4.53 15.14 15.00
N THR A 110 3.92 14.00 15.32
CA THR A 110 4.62 12.82 15.85
C THR A 110 5.55 12.26 14.78
N TRP A 111 5.10 12.20 13.52
CA TRP A 111 5.94 11.83 12.37
C TRP A 111 7.27 12.60 12.34
N LYS A 112 7.22 13.93 12.47
CA LYS A 112 8.41 14.80 12.47
C LYS A 112 9.27 14.60 13.72
N GLN A 113 8.67 14.43 14.89
CA GLN A 113 9.40 14.24 16.15
C GLN A 113 10.23 12.95 16.16
N TYR A 114 9.75 11.91 15.47
CA TYR A 114 10.46 10.64 15.29
C TYR A 114 11.34 10.61 14.02
N ALA A 115 11.49 11.75 13.34
CA ALA A 115 12.30 11.90 12.13
C ALA A 115 11.95 10.88 11.02
N VAL A 116 10.68 10.51 10.91
CA VAL A 116 10.20 9.52 9.93
C VAL A 116 10.24 10.11 8.51
N ARG A 117 10.56 9.27 7.52
CA ARG A 117 10.75 9.69 6.11
C ARG A 117 10.06 8.78 5.09
N ALA A 118 9.60 7.61 5.50
CA ALA A 118 8.98 6.61 4.63
C ALA A 118 7.77 5.98 5.32
N TRP A 119 6.80 5.60 4.49
CA TRP A 119 5.68 4.77 4.90
C TRP A 119 5.94 3.33 4.43
N PRO A 120 5.69 2.31 5.26
CA PRO A 120 5.57 2.39 6.72
C PRO A 120 6.92 2.66 7.39
N THR A 121 6.91 3.04 8.67
CA THR A 121 8.11 3.00 9.52
C THR A 121 7.74 2.49 10.91
N LEU A 122 8.45 1.47 11.37
CA LEU A 122 8.27 0.85 12.68
C LEU A 122 9.31 1.37 13.67
N VAL A 123 8.89 1.77 14.87
CA VAL A 123 9.77 2.25 15.94
C VAL A 123 9.51 1.47 17.23
N VAL A 124 10.56 0.87 17.79
CA VAL A 124 10.48 0.10 19.05
C VAL A 124 10.95 0.96 20.21
N ILE A 125 10.12 1.05 21.25
CA ILE A 125 10.39 1.76 22.50
C ILE A 125 10.45 0.74 23.64
N ASP A 126 11.51 0.79 24.43
CA ASP A 126 11.69 -0.10 25.58
C ASP A 126 10.76 0.24 26.77
N PRO A 127 10.55 -0.68 27.73
CA PRO A 127 9.75 -0.46 28.93
C PRO A 127 10.15 0.75 29.80
N GLU A 128 11.38 1.26 29.64
CA GLU A 128 11.85 2.45 30.35
C GLU A 128 11.50 3.76 29.61
N GLY A 129 11.09 3.69 28.34
CA GLY A 129 10.69 4.82 27.49
C GLY A 129 11.82 5.36 26.60
N TYR A 130 12.69 4.50 26.09
CA TYR A 130 13.74 4.87 25.13
C TYR A 130 13.53 4.20 23.78
N VAL A 131 13.80 4.93 22.69
CA VAL A 131 13.81 4.35 21.34
C VAL A 131 15.03 3.44 21.20
N VAL A 132 14.79 2.19 20.81
CA VAL A 132 15.82 1.14 20.71
C VAL A 132 15.99 0.58 19.30
N ALA A 133 14.99 0.74 18.42
CA ALA A 133 15.11 0.40 17.01
C ALA A 133 14.17 1.23 16.13
N GLN A 134 14.54 1.40 14.86
CA GLN A 134 13.72 1.96 13.79
C GLN A 134 13.91 1.14 12.51
N HIS A 135 12.83 0.84 11.81
CA HIS A 135 12.81 0.06 10.56
C HIS A 135 11.90 0.76 9.56
N ALA A 136 12.42 1.11 8.39
CA ALA A 136 11.60 1.70 7.32
C ALA A 136 11.22 0.63 6.31
N GLY A 137 9.96 0.63 5.89
CA GLY A 137 9.41 -0.34 4.93
C GLY A 137 8.79 -1.56 5.57
N GLU A 138 8.49 -2.54 4.72
CA GLU A 138 7.86 -3.82 5.07
C GLU A 138 8.89 -4.96 5.24
N GLY A 139 8.45 -6.11 5.76
CA GLY A 139 9.28 -7.32 5.90
C GLY A 139 10.14 -7.37 7.16
N HIS A 140 10.00 -6.43 8.10
CA HIS A 140 10.86 -6.33 9.30
C HIS A 140 10.32 -7.04 10.54
N VAL A 141 9.08 -7.55 10.54
CA VAL A 141 8.45 -8.07 11.76
C VAL A 141 9.23 -9.21 12.40
N HIS A 142 9.85 -10.09 11.61
CA HIS A 142 10.71 -11.16 12.15
C HIS A 142 11.89 -10.64 12.97
N ALA A 143 12.50 -9.52 12.56
CA ALA A 143 13.61 -8.88 13.27
C ALA A 143 13.11 -8.18 14.54
N ILE A 144 11.94 -7.55 14.46
CA ILE A 144 11.28 -6.89 15.60
C ILE A 144 10.85 -7.91 16.65
N GLU A 145 10.33 -9.07 16.25
CA GLU A 145 9.93 -10.14 17.17
C GLU A 145 11.13 -10.68 17.98
N ARG A 146 12.28 -10.87 17.31
CA ARG A 146 13.54 -11.24 17.99
C ARG A 146 13.93 -10.18 19.02
N LEU A 147 13.91 -8.89 18.65
CA LEU A 147 14.20 -7.79 19.55
C LEU A 147 13.21 -7.71 20.72
N VAL A 148 11.91 -7.91 20.49
CA VAL A 148 10.88 -7.95 21.54
C VAL A 148 11.22 -9.04 22.56
N THR A 149 11.56 -10.24 22.11
CA THR A 149 11.91 -11.36 23.00
C THR A 149 13.15 -11.03 23.85
N GLU A 150 14.16 -10.37 23.28
CA GLU A 150 15.34 -9.91 24.02
C GLU A 150 15.00 -8.85 25.06
N LEU A 151 14.18 -7.86 24.69
CA LEU A 151 13.72 -6.79 25.58
C LEU A 151 12.87 -7.35 26.73
N GLU A 152 12.02 -8.33 26.48
CA GLU A 152 11.25 -9.00 27.52
C GLU A 152 12.19 -9.62 28.56
N ALA A 153 13.16 -10.43 28.12
CA ALA A 153 14.13 -11.07 29.02
C ALA A 153 14.96 -10.04 29.80
N GLU A 154 15.44 -8.99 29.13
CA GLU A 154 16.23 -7.91 29.73
C GLU A 154 15.44 -7.16 30.80
N HIS A 155 14.22 -6.72 30.46
CA HIS A 155 13.41 -5.88 31.33
C HIS A 155 12.69 -6.67 32.43
N GLU A 156 12.47 -7.98 32.25
CA GLU A 156 12.06 -8.90 33.31
C GLU A 156 13.18 -9.06 34.34
N ALA A 157 14.43 -9.28 33.90
CA ALA A 157 15.59 -9.35 34.79
C ALA A 157 15.84 -8.02 35.55
N LYS A 158 15.58 -6.88 34.92
CA LYS A 158 15.65 -5.55 35.54
C LYS A 158 14.45 -5.23 36.46
N GLY A 159 13.36 -5.98 36.40
CA GLY A 159 12.13 -5.68 37.11
C GLY A 159 11.37 -4.45 36.60
N THR A 160 11.61 -4.06 35.35
CA THR A 160 10.97 -2.91 34.70
C THR A 160 9.82 -3.30 33.76
N LEU A 161 9.69 -4.58 33.41
CA LEU A 161 8.61 -5.10 32.56
C LEU A 161 7.31 -5.26 33.36
N ARG A 162 6.17 -4.91 32.76
CA ARG A 162 4.82 -5.13 33.27
C ARG A 162 4.03 -5.96 32.26
N ARG A 163 3.35 -7.00 32.75
CA ARG A 163 2.46 -7.85 31.96
C ARG A 163 0.99 -7.51 32.22
N GLY A 164 0.13 -7.55 31.20
CA GLY A 164 -1.32 -7.39 31.34
C GLY A 164 -2.03 -6.98 30.05
N ASP A 165 -3.33 -6.69 30.15
CA ASP A 165 -4.13 -6.31 28.98
C ASP A 165 -3.67 -4.98 28.37
N GLY A 166 -3.79 -4.90 27.04
CA GLY A 166 -3.48 -3.70 26.28
C GLY A 166 -4.58 -2.62 26.37
N PRO A 167 -4.30 -1.42 25.86
CA PRO A 167 -5.25 -0.31 25.78
C PRO A 167 -6.34 -0.44 24.71
N TYR A 168 -6.31 -1.50 23.89
CA TYR A 168 -7.25 -1.71 22.79
C TYR A 168 -8.69 -1.92 23.28
N VAL A 169 -9.63 -1.25 22.61
CA VAL A 169 -11.07 -1.44 22.76
C VAL A 169 -11.67 -1.59 21.37
N ALA A 170 -12.25 -2.77 21.11
CA ALA A 170 -12.87 -3.07 19.83
C ALA A 170 -14.09 -2.18 19.55
N PRO A 171 -14.27 -1.68 18.32
CA PRO A 171 -15.44 -0.92 17.93
C PRO A 171 -16.71 -1.80 17.89
N GLU A 172 -17.88 -1.19 18.05
CA GLU A 172 -19.15 -1.90 17.95
C GLU A 172 -19.43 -2.33 16.50
N PRO A 173 -19.74 -3.62 16.24
CA PRO A 173 -20.11 -4.08 14.91
C PRO A 173 -21.41 -3.44 14.42
N GLN A 174 -21.40 -2.86 13.21
CA GLN A 174 -22.63 -2.31 12.62
C GLN A 174 -23.32 -3.32 11.68
N PRO A 175 -24.66 -3.46 11.75
CA PRO A 175 -25.41 -4.38 10.89
C PRO A 175 -25.77 -3.74 9.54
N THR A 176 -24.95 -4.02 8.52
CA THR A 176 -25.18 -3.58 7.12
C THR A 176 -25.25 -4.78 6.16
N ALA A 177 -25.82 -4.62 4.97
CA ALA A 177 -25.85 -5.69 3.96
C ALA A 177 -24.44 -5.97 3.39
N LEU A 178 -23.73 -4.90 3.02
CA LEU A 178 -22.31 -4.91 2.63
C LEU A 178 -21.49 -4.16 3.68
N ARG A 179 -20.18 -4.37 3.71
CA ARG A 179 -19.25 -3.60 4.54
C ARG A 179 -17.97 -3.38 3.74
N PHE A 180 -17.68 -2.10 3.45
CA PHE A 180 -16.63 -1.67 2.54
C PHE A 180 -16.53 -2.52 1.27
N PRO A 181 -17.60 -2.61 0.47
CA PRO A 181 -17.54 -3.36 -0.77
C PRO A 181 -16.44 -2.81 -1.69
N GLY A 182 -15.70 -3.70 -2.35
CA GLY A 182 -14.58 -3.35 -3.21
C GLY A 182 -14.97 -3.19 -4.67
N LYS A 183 -15.61 -4.22 -5.23
CA LYS A 183 -15.95 -4.35 -6.65
C LYS A 183 -17.32 -4.99 -6.83
N ALA A 184 -18.02 -4.62 -7.90
CA ALA A 184 -19.24 -5.26 -8.35
C ALA A 184 -19.08 -5.86 -9.76
N LEU A 185 -19.87 -6.87 -10.05
CA LEU A 185 -19.96 -7.53 -11.35
C LEU A 185 -21.43 -7.79 -11.66
N VAL A 186 -21.89 -7.46 -12.88
CA VAL A 186 -23.22 -7.84 -13.34
C VAL A 186 -23.18 -9.29 -13.84
N LEU A 187 -23.95 -10.18 -13.22
CA LEU A 187 -24.08 -11.58 -13.62
C LEU A 187 -25.03 -11.72 -14.82
N PRO A 188 -24.96 -12.83 -15.59
CA PRO A 188 -25.92 -13.10 -16.68
C PRO A 188 -27.39 -13.14 -16.26
N SER A 189 -27.68 -13.35 -14.96
CA SER A 189 -29.03 -13.27 -14.40
C SER A 189 -29.57 -11.84 -14.29
N GLY A 190 -28.70 -10.82 -14.37
CA GLY A 190 -28.99 -9.42 -14.04
C GLY A 190 -28.71 -9.05 -12.57
N ASN A 191 -28.35 -10.02 -11.74
CA ASN A 191 -27.93 -9.82 -10.35
C ASN A 191 -26.53 -9.18 -10.29
N PHE A 192 -26.19 -8.58 -9.14
CA PHE A 192 -24.83 -8.16 -8.85
C PHE A 192 -24.11 -9.21 -8.01
N LEU A 193 -22.88 -9.53 -8.36
CA LEU A 193 -21.94 -10.17 -7.45
C LEU A 193 -20.97 -9.11 -6.95
N VAL A 194 -20.88 -8.94 -5.64
CA VAL A 194 -20.12 -7.87 -4.99
C VAL A 194 -19.08 -8.49 -4.07
N SER A 195 -17.84 -7.98 -4.07
CA SER A 195 -16.88 -8.31 -3.03
C SER A 195 -17.20 -7.54 -1.75
N ASP A 196 -17.64 -8.26 -0.72
CA ASP A 196 -17.92 -7.73 0.63
C ASP A 196 -16.64 -7.82 1.45
N THR A 197 -15.66 -7.00 1.05
CA THR A 197 -14.23 -7.15 1.31
C THR A 197 -13.93 -7.40 2.78
N THR A 198 -14.44 -6.57 3.68
CA THR A 198 -14.07 -6.61 5.11
C THR A 198 -14.82 -7.67 5.89
N ARG A 199 -15.75 -8.36 5.22
CA ARG A 199 -16.37 -9.58 5.71
C ARG A 199 -15.85 -10.82 4.98
N HIS A 200 -14.74 -10.69 4.26
CA HIS A 200 -13.98 -11.80 3.67
C HIS A 200 -14.87 -12.78 2.87
N GLN A 201 -15.79 -12.24 2.08
CA GLN A 201 -16.77 -13.00 1.31
C GLN A 201 -17.24 -12.23 0.07
N LEU A 202 -17.98 -12.91 -0.80
CA LEU A 202 -18.75 -12.28 -1.87
C LEU A 202 -20.24 -12.31 -1.51
N VAL A 203 -20.99 -11.37 -2.06
CA VAL A 203 -22.44 -11.25 -1.85
C VAL A 203 -23.11 -11.12 -3.20
N GLU A 204 -24.08 -12.01 -3.47
CA GLU A 204 -24.96 -11.87 -4.61
C GLU A 204 -26.19 -11.05 -4.19
N LEU A 205 -26.46 -9.97 -4.91
CA LEU A 205 -27.59 -9.07 -4.73
C LEU A 205 -28.54 -9.16 -5.92
N GLU A 206 -29.83 -9.00 -5.66
CA GLU A 206 -30.85 -8.83 -6.70
C GLU A 206 -30.53 -7.59 -7.58
N PRO A 207 -31.19 -7.42 -8.75
CA PRO A 207 -30.94 -6.28 -9.65
C PRO A 207 -31.26 -4.91 -9.03
N ASP A 208 -31.89 -4.87 -7.85
CA ASP A 208 -32.08 -3.65 -7.07
C ASP A 208 -30.77 -3.13 -6.44
N GLY A 209 -29.75 -3.98 -6.29
CA GLY A 209 -28.47 -3.64 -5.68
C GLY A 209 -28.49 -3.57 -4.15
N GLU A 210 -29.58 -4.05 -3.52
CA GLU A 210 -29.79 -3.96 -2.07
C GLU A 210 -30.17 -5.32 -1.45
N SER A 211 -31.03 -6.09 -2.13
CA SER A 211 -31.58 -7.33 -1.58
C SER A 211 -30.59 -8.48 -1.71
N VAL A 212 -30.16 -9.04 -0.58
CA VAL A 212 -29.21 -10.16 -0.55
C VAL A 212 -29.88 -11.47 -0.99
N VAL A 213 -29.35 -12.08 -2.06
CA VAL A 213 -29.74 -13.41 -2.54
C VAL A 213 -28.98 -14.49 -1.77
N ARG A 214 -27.65 -14.38 -1.70
CA ARG A 214 -26.78 -15.32 -0.97
C ARG A 214 -25.41 -14.70 -0.66
N ARG A 215 -24.68 -15.36 0.25
CA ARG A 215 -23.29 -15.06 0.59
C ARG A 215 -22.41 -16.24 0.19
N ILE A 216 -21.22 -15.95 -0.32
CA ILE A 216 -20.24 -16.92 -0.81
C ILE A 216 -18.93 -16.67 -0.07
N GLY A 217 -18.51 -17.64 0.72
CA GLY A 217 -17.43 -17.53 1.69
C GLY A 217 -17.94 -17.77 3.11
N SER A 218 -17.05 -18.23 3.99
CA SER A 218 -17.33 -18.48 5.40
C SER A 218 -17.58 -17.21 6.22
N GLY A 219 -17.21 -16.04 5.67
CA GLY A 219 -17.21 -14.76 6.36
C GLY A 219 -16.01 -14.54 7.30
N ALA A 220 -15.15 -15.55 7.44
CA ALA A 220 -13.94 -15.48 8.25
C ALA A 220 -12.72 -15.46 7.33
N ARG A 221 -11.71 -14.66 7.72
CA ARG A 221 -10.42 -14.60 7.04
C ARG A 221 -9.82 -16.01 6.92
N GLY A 222 -9.38 -16.38 5.72
CA GLY A 222 -8.64 -17.61 5.47
C GLY A 222 -8.51 -17.95 3.99
N PHE A 223 -7.80 -19.04 3.69
CA PHE A 223 -7.43 -19.45 2.32
C PHE A 223 -7.88 -20.88 2.01
N ARG A 224 -9.18 -21.15 2.17
CA ARG A 224 -9.75 -22.50 2.01
C ARG A 224 -10.56 -22.61 0.71
N ASP A 225 -10.27 -23.63 -0.09
CA ASP A 225 -11.10 -24.03 -1.24
C ASP A 225 -12.29 -24.89 -0.81
N GLY A 226 -13.32 -25.01 -1.66
CA GLY A 226 -14.46 -25.88 -1.44
C GLY A 226 -15.80 -25.24 -1.83
N PRO A 227 -16.93 -25.80 -1.37
CA PRO A 227 -18.25 -25.23 -1.59
C PRO A 227 -18.36 -23.79 -1.05
N ALA A 228 -19.20 -22.98 -1.69
CA ALA A 228 -19.44 -21.57 -1.38
C ALA A 228 -19.61 -21.27 0.11
N GLU A 229 -20.27 -22.14 0.88
CA GLU A 229 -20.57 -21.91 2.30
C GLU A 229 -19.35 -22.11 3.22
N THR A 230 -18.30 -22.77 2.73
CA THR A 230 -17.15 -23.19 3.55
C THR A 230 -15.80 -22.71 3.02
N ALA A 231 -15.75 -22.29 1.75
CA ALA A 231 -14.59 -21.61 1.20
C ALA A 231 -14.30 -20.36 2.04
N ALA A 232 -13.03 -19.99 2.15
CA ALA A 232 -12.63 -18.79 2.88
C ALA A 232 -11.83 -17.89 1.94
N PHE A 233 -12.08 -16.60 2.07
CA PHE A 233 -11.33 -15.53 1.40
C PHE A 233 -10.63 -14.67 2.46
N SER A 234 -9.79 -13.76 2.01
CA SER A 234 -9.15 -12.75 2.84
C SER A 234 -9.15 -11.43 2.07
N GLU A 235 -10.16 -10.60 2.37
CA GLU A 235 -10.32 -9.28 1.76
C GLU A 235 -10.35 -9.35 0.23
N PRO A 236 -11.31 -10.09 -0.35
CA PRO A 236 -11.44 -10.15 -1.80
C PRO A 236 -11.79 -8.77 -2.36
N GLN A 237 -11.20 -8.43 -3.50
CA GLN A 237 -11.39 -7.17 -4.20
C GLN A 237 -11.93 -7.46 -5.61
N GLY A 238 -11.03 -7.51 -6.59
CA GLY A 238 -11.26 -7.69 -8.01
C GLY A 238 -12.19 -8.83 -8.40
N LEU A 239 -13.09 -8.59 -9.36
CA LEU A 239 -13.97 -9.61 -9.93
C LEU A 239 -13.98 -9.52 -11.46
N ALA A 240 -13.81 -10.65 -12.13
CA ALA A 240 -13.98 -10.74 -13.58
C ALA A 240 -14.77 -11.99 -13.97
N LEU A 241 -15.79 -11.83 -14.81
CA LEU A 241 -16.53 -12.95 -15.40
C LEU A 241 -15.74 -13.53 -16.57
N LEU A 242 -15.58 -14.85 -16.59
CA LEU A 242 -15.04 -15.60 -17.72
C LEU A 242 -16.17 -16.15 -18.59
N ASP A 243 -15.88 -16.36 -19.88
CA ASP A 243 -16.85 -16.82 -20.88
C ASP A 243 -17.51 -18.17 -20.53
N GLU A 244 -16.83 -19.03 -19.77
CA GLU A 244 -17.36 -20.31 -19.30
C GLU A 244 -18.33 -20.21 -18.11
N GLY A 245 -18.67 -19.00 -17.64
CA GLY A 245 -19.59 -18.79 -16.52
C GLY A 245 -18.96 -18.97 -15.15
N ALA A 246 -17.65 -18.75 -15.03
CA ALA A 246 -16.93 -18.70 -13.76
C ALA A 246 -16.47 -17.27 -13.48
N VAL A 247 -16.36 -16.91 -12.20
CA VAL A 247 -15.83 -15.60 -11.78
C VAL A 247 -14.43 -15.80 -11.23
N VAL A 248 -13.47 -15.04 -11.75
CA VAL A 248 -12.15 -14.88 -11.12
C VAL A 248 -12.27 -13.83 -10.03
N VAL A 249 -11.71 -14.14 -8.87
CA VAL A 249 -11.67 -13.29 -7.70
C VAL A 249 -10.22 -12.97 -7.39
N ALA A 250 -9.87 -11.69 -7.32
CA ALA A 250 -8.62 -11.26 -6.73
C ALA A 250 -8.78 -11.31 -5.20
N ASP A 251 -8.20 -12.32 -4.58
CA ASP A 251 -8.27 -12.56 -3.14
C ASP A 251 -7.03 -11.95 -2.50
N THR A 252 -7.10 -10.63 -2.35
CA THR A 252 -5.95 -9.71 -2.28
C THR A 252 -4.99 -10.08 -1.16
N VAL A 253 -5.49 -10.22 0.07
CA VAL A 253 -4.65 -10.48 1.24
C VAL A 253 -4.27 -11.96 1.36
N ASN A 254 -4.92 -12.85 0.60
CA ASN A 254 -4.41 -14.21 0.41
C ASN A 254 -3.34 -14.29 -0.70
N HIS A 255 -2.99 -13.18 -1.35
CA HIS A 255 -2.02 -13.15 -2.45
C HIS A 255 -2.34 -14.20 -3.53
N ALA A 256 -3.62 -14.31 -3.90
CA ALA A 256 -4.11 -15.39 -4.75
C ALA A 256 -5.22 -14.94 -5.71
N LEU A 257 -5.37 -15.68 -6.81
CA LEU A 257 -6.57 -15.65 -7.63
C LEU A 257 -7.42 -16.88 -7.33
N ARG A 258 -8.71 -16.65 -7.08
CA ARG A 258 -9.70 -17.72 -6.85
C ARG A 258 -10.66 -17.79 -8.03
N ARG A 259 -11.25 -18.95 -8.25
CA ARG A 259 -12.33 -19.21 -9.22
C ARG A 259 -13.57 -19.58 -8.46
N PHE A 260 -14.65 -18.83 -8.67
CA PHE A 260 -16.00 -19.19 -8.22
C PHE A 260 -16.82 -19.68 -9.42
N ASP A 261 -17.22 -20.95 -9.38
CA ASP A 261 -18.08 -21.55 -10.39
C ASP A 261 -19.55 -21.21 -10.10
N LEU A 262 -20.20 -20.45 -11.00
CA LEU A 262 -21.59 -20.02 -10.78
C LEU A 262 -22.58 -21.19 -10.82
N ALA A 263 -22.25 -22.27 -11.54
CA ALA A 263 -23.14 -23.41 -11.73
C ALA A 263 -23.04 -24.43 -10.59
N THR A 264 -21.82 -24.74 -10.14
CA THR A 264 -21.61 -25.72 -9.06
C THR A 264 -21.56 -25.09 -7.67
N GLY A 265 -21.27 -23.79 -7.58
CA GLY A 265 -21.01 -23.10 -6.32
C GLY A 265 -19.65 -23.41 -5.71
N GLU A 266 -18.73 -24.02 -6.47
CA GLU A 266 -17.41 -24.40 -5.98
C GLU A 266 -16.41 -23.23 -6.11
N VAL A 267 -15.62 -23.00 -5.06
CA VAL A 267 -14.49 -22.07 -5.03
C VAL A 267 -13.19 -22.86 -5.06
N THR A 268 -12.31 -22.53 -6.00
CA THR A 268 -10.98 -23.17 -6.16
C THR A 268 -9.88 -22.13 -6.36
N THR A 269 -8.64 -22.47 -6.04
CA THR A 269 -7.49 -21.59 -6.29
C THR A 269 -6.98 -21.73 -7.73
N LEU A 270 -6.88 -20.61 -8.46
CA LEU A 270 -6.33 -20.54 -9.82
C LEU A 270 -4.83 -20.26 -9.83
N ALA A 271 -4.41 -19.26 -9.07
CA ALA A 271 -3.04 -18.77 -9.03
C ALA A 271 -2.68 -18.27 -7.63
N GLY A 272 -1.39 -18.21 -7.33
CA GLY A 272 -0.89 -17.84 -6.00
C GLY A 272 -0.79 -19.03 -5.06
N THR A 273 0.08 -18.89 -4.07
CA THR A 273 0.41 -19.92 -3.08
C THR A 273 -0.16 -19.63 -1.69
N GLY A 274 -0.76 -18.45 -1.49
CA GLY A 274 -1.10 -17.94 -0.16
C GLY A 274 -0.01 -17.07 0.48
N ARG A 275 1.15 -16.91 -0.17
CA ARG A 275 2.27 -16.09 0.33
C ARG A 275 2.48 -14.86 -0.54
N GLN A 276 2.91 -13.78 0.10
CA GLN A 276 3.38 -12.57 -0.57
C GLN A 276 4.66 -12.85 -1.37
N TRP A 277 4.68 -12.37 -2.61
CA TRP A 277 5.86 -12.37 -3.46
C TRP A 277 6.85 -11.31 -2.97
N TRP A 278 8.13 -11.66 -2.95
CA TRP A 278 9.24 -10.79 -2.56
C TRP A 278 10.26 -10.67 -3.69
N GLN A 279 10.98 -9.54 -3.74
CA GLN A 279 11.94 -9.30 -4.81
C GLN A 279 13.02 -10.40 -4.84
N GLY A 280 13.23 -10.97 -6.03
CA GLY A 280 14.11 -12.12 -6.26
C GLY A 280 13.37 -13.46 -6.38
N SER A 281 12.09 -13.52 -6.00
CA SER A 281 11.24 -14.67 -6.30
C SER A 281 10.91 -14.77 -7.80
N PRO A 282 10.59 -15.98 -8.31
CA PRO A 282 10.18 -16.15 -9.70
C PRO A 282 8.99 -15.26 -10.07
N THR A 283 9.03 -14.64 -11.25
CA THR A 283 7.96 -13.77 -11.79
C THR A 283 7.13 -14.47 -12.86
N SER A 284 7.39 -15.75 -13.13
CA SER A 284 6.64 -16.53 -14.11
C SER A 284 6.73 -18.03 -13.84
N GLY A 285 5.68 -18.78 -14.17
CA GLY A 285 5.67 -20.23 -14.07
C GLY A 285 4.26 -20.81 -13.87
N PRO A 286 4.15 -22.08 -13.43
CA PRO A 286 2.87 -22.69 -13.11
C PRO A 286 2.10 -21.86 -12.08
N ALA A 287 0.85 -21.52 -12.36
CA ALA A 287 0.11 -20.50 -11.63
C ALA A 287 0.00 -20.76 -10.11
N ARG A 288 -0.05 -22.03 -9.70
CA ARG A 288 -0.18 -22.45 -8.29
C ARG A 288 1.15 -22.59 -7.55
N GLU A 289 2.27 -22.33 -8.22
CA GLU A 289 3.62 -22.43 -7.65
C GLU A 289 4.29 -21.06 -7.52
N ILE A 290 3.70 -20.02 -8.11
CA ILE A 290 4.23 -18.66 -8.10
C ILE A 290 3.49 -17.85 -7.04
N ASP A 291 4.26 -17.29 -6.10
CA ASP A 291 3.76 -16.33 -5.11
C ASP A 291 3.29 -15.05 -5.84
N LEU A 292 2.18 -14.45 -5.39
CA LEU A 292 1.69 -13.16 -5.90
C LEU A 292 1.82 -12.09 -4.81
N SER A 293 1.58 -10.82 -5.12
CA SER A 293 1.60 -9.76 -4.10
C SER A 293 0.42 -8.82 -4.24
N SER A 294 -0.61 -9.04 -3.42
CA SER A 294 -1.81 -8.21 -3.35
C SER A 294 -2.44 -7.95 -4.71
N PRO A 295 -2.93 -9.00 -5.40
CA PRO A 295 -3.73 -8.82 -6.60
C PRO A 295 -4.98 -8.02 -6.22
N TRP A 296 -5.11 -6.82 -6.75
CA TRP A 296 -6.20 -5.91 -6.39
C TRP A 296 -7.38 -6.06 -7.33
N ASP A 297 -7.08 -6.17 -8.62
CA ASP A 297 -8.12 -6.37 -9.64
C ASP A 297 -7.70 -7.33 -10.76
N VAL A 298 -8.71 -7.84 -11.47
CA VAL A 298 -8.57 -8.72 -12.62
C VAL A 298 -9.47 -8.29 -13.78
N ALA A 299 -8.97 -8.46 -15.01
CA ALA A 299 -9.77 -8.27 -16.22
C ALA A 299 -9.37 -9.26 -17.31
N PHE A 300 -10.34 -9.75 -18.09
CA PHE A 300 -10.05 -10.60 -19.24
C PHE A 300 -9.73 -9.74 -20.47
N PHE A 301 -8.52 -9.87 -21.01
CA PHE A 301 -8.06 -9.11 -22.18
C PHE A 301 -7.04 -9.92 -22.99
N GLY A 302 -7.21 -9.95 -24.31
CA GLY A 302 -6.30 -10.65 -25.22
C GLY A 302 -6.19 -12.17 -24.97
N GLY A 303 -7.24 -12.80 -24.45
CA GLY A 303 -7.27 -14.24 -24.15
C GLY A 303 -6.62 -14.63 -22.80
N ARG A 304 -6.27 -13.65 -21.97
CA ARG A 304 -5.65 -13.85 -20.65
C ARG A 304 -6.41 -13.09 -19.58
N VAL A 305 -6.27 -13.53 -18.34
CA VAL A 305 -6.72 -12.76 -17.17
C VAL A 305 -5.57 -11.87 -16.72
N TRP A 306 -5.67 -10.58 -16.99
CA TRP A 306 -4.74 -9.58 -16.49
C TRP A 306 -5.02 -9.30 -15.02
N ILE A 307 -3.97 -8.96 -14.29
CA ILE A 307 -3.96 -8.83 -12.84
C ILE A 307 -3.27 -7.51 -12.50
N ALA A 308 -3.97 -6.62 -11.83
CA ALA A 308 -3.39 -5.43 -11.23
C ALA A 308 -2.70 -5.84 -9.93
N MET A 309 -1.38 -5.99 -9.97
CA MET A 309 -0.57 -6.47 -8.86
C MET A 309 -0.10 -5.27 -8.02
N ALA A 310 -1.02 -4.74 -7.21
CA ALA A 310 -0.84 -3.52 -6.43
C ALA A 310 0.41 -3.57 -5.56
N GLY A 311 0.63 -4.71 -4.87
CA GLY A 311 1.70 -4.89 -3.89
C GLY A 311 3.12 -4.88 -4.45
N VAL A 312 3.28 -4.99 -5.77
CA VAL A 312 4.60 -4.91 -6.43
C VAL A 312 4.59 -3.97 -7.63
N HIS A 313 3.59 -3.10 -7.74
CA HIS A 313 3.50 -2.06 -8.76
C HIS A 313 3.69 -2.59 -10.20
N GLN A 314 2.99 -3.69 -10.50
CA GLN A 314 3.10 -4.40 -11.78
C GLN A 314 1.74 -4.82 -12.31
N LEU A 315 1.70 -5.14 -13.60
CA LEU A 315 0.64 -5.89 -14.24
C LEU A 315 1.13 -7.29 -14.56
N TRP A 316 0.40 -8.29 -14.09
CA TRP A 316 0.66 -9.70 -14.38
C TRP A 316 -0.46 -10.26 -15.24
N ALA A 317 -0.24 -11.42 -15.84
CA ALA A 317 -1.26 -12.13 -16.60
C ALA A 317 -1.28 -13.62 -16.25
N TYR A 318 -2.48 -14.16 -16.08
CA TYR A 318 -2.77 -15.58 -16.00
C TYR A 318 -3.24 -16.09 -17.36
N ASP A 319 -2.58 -17.14 -17.86
CA ASP A 319 -2.99 -17.85 -19.06
C ASP A 319 -3.91 -19.02 -18.65
N PRO A 320 -5.21 -19.00 -18.99
CA PRO A 320 -6.14 -20.04 -18.60
C PRO A 320 -5.93 -21.37 -19.35
N VAL A 321 -5.25 -21.35 -20.50
CA VAL A 321 -4.97 -22.55 -21.30
C VAL A 321 -3.75 -23.27 -20.74
N GLU A 322 -2.64 -22.56 -20.60
CA GLU A 322 -1.38 -23.12 -20.10
C GLU A 322 -1.33 -23.22 -18.57
N ARG A 323 -2.24 -22.52 -17.88
CA ARG A 323 -2.31 -22.41 -16.41
C ARG A 323 -1.01 -21.88 -15.81
N THR A 324 -0.46 -20.86 -16.44
CA THR A 324 0.74 -20.16 -16.00
C THR A 324 0.42 -18.72 -15.65
N VAL A 325 1.25 -18.12 -14.81
CA VAL A 325 1.26 -16.67 -14.58
C VAL A 325 2.60 -16.09 -15.01
N ALA A 326 2.60 -14.80 -15.39
CA ALA A 326 3.81 -14.05 -15.64
C ALA A 326 3.63 -12.54 -15.41
N ALA A 327 4.66 -11.88 -14.86
CA ALA A 327 4.79 -10.44 -14.92
C ALA A 327 4.84 -9.98 -16.39
N THR A 328 3.99 -9.02 -16.74
CA THR A 328 3.80 -8.58 -18.14
C THR A 328 4.18 -7.11 -18.34
N ALA A 329 3.94 -6.26 -17.34
CA ALA A 329 4.39 -4.88 -17.34
C ALA A 329 4.74 -4.39 -15.92
N GLY A 330 5.63 -3.41 -15.81
CA GLY A 330 6.09 -2.84 -14.54
C GLY A 330 7.46 -3.38 -14.08
N THR A 331 8.25 -2.53 -13.43
CA THR A 331 9.62 -2.86 -12.95
C THR A 331 9.73 -3.11 -11.45
N THR A 332 8.61 -3.06 -10.72
CA THR A 332 8.50 -2.94 -9.24
C THR A 332 8.86 -1.57 -8.67
N ASN A 333 9.43 -0.65 -9.44
CA ASN A 333 9.62 0.73 -8.96
C ASN A 333 8.29 1.45 -8.91
N GLU A 334 8.04 2.16 -7.81
CA GLU A 334 6.86 3.01 -7.64
C GLU A 334 7.04 4.34 -8.39
N GLY A 335 6.17 4.65 -9.33
CA GLY A 335 6.19 5.92 -10.04
C GLY A 335 5.36 5.94 -11.31
N LEU A 336 5.59 6.95 -12.15
CA LEU A 336 4.85 7.18 -13.40
C LEU A 336 5.82 7.26 -14.58
N VAL A 337 6.08 6.12 -15.23
CA VAL A 337 6.94 6.03 -16.42
C VAL A 337 6.24 5.22 -17.50
N ASP A 338 6.06 5.82 -18.67
CA ASP A 338 5.51 5.19 -19.88
C ASP A 338 6.59 4.45 -20.68
N GLY A 339 6.17 3.61 -21.62
CA GLY A 339 7.08 2.91 -22.53
C GLY A 339 6.70 1.44 -22.74
N PRO A 340 7.64 0.61 -23.21
CA PRO A 340 7.44 -0.83 -23.28
C PRO A 340 7.07 -1.40 -21.90
N GLY A 341 6.12 -2.33 -21.83
CA GLY A 341 5.61 -2.89 -20.57
C GLY A 341 6.68 -3.24 -19.52
N PRO A 342 7.73 -4.01 -19.87
CA PRO A 342 8.80 -4.37 -18.92
C PRO A 342 9.65 -3.20 -18.40
N GLU A 343 9.55 -2.02 -19.02
CA GLU A 343 10.30 -0.80 -18.66
C GLU A 343 9.42 0.24 -17.95
N ALA A 344 8.10 0.13 -18.10
CA ALA A 344 7.14 1.04 -17.47
C ALA A 344 7.16 0.92 -15.94
N TRP A 345 6.82 2.01 -15.26
CA TRP A 345 6.69 2.05 -13.79
C TRP A 345 5.24 2.37 -13.47
N PHE A 346 4.66 1.65 -12.51
CA PHE A 346 3.32 1.89 -11.98
C PHE A 346 3.45 2.27 -10.50
N ALA A 347 2.34 2.66 -9.89
CA ALA A 347 2.26 2.94 -8.47
C ALA A 347 0.90 2.47 -7.94
N GLN A 348 0.91 1.24 -7.42
CA GLN A 348 -0.29 0.57 -6.89
C GLN A 348 -1.45 0.54 -7.91
N PRO A 349 -1.30 -0.16 -9.05
CA PRO A 349 -2.41 -0.33 -9.98
C PRO A 349 -3.54 -1.07 -9.26
N SER A 350 -4.75 -0.48 -9.25
CA SER A 350 -5.86 -0.98 -8.44
C SER A 350 -7.05 -1.48 -9.22
N GLU A 351 -7.27 -1.04 -10.47
CA GLU A 351 -8.37 -1.54 -11.28
C GLU A 351 -8.05 -1.58 -12.77
N LEU A 352 -8.69 -2.52 -13.45
CA LEU A 352 -8.54 -2.81 -14.86
C LEU A 352 -9.89 -2.79 -15.59
N ALA A 353 -9.93 -2.11 -16.74
CA ALA A 353 -11.07 -2.16 -17.66
C ALA A 353 -10.62 -2.50 -19.08
N ALA A 354 -11.01 -3.68 -19.56
CA ALA A 354 -10.71 -4.13 -20.90
C ALA A 354 -11.67 -3.51 -21.94
N THR A 355 -11.10 -3.05 -23.03
CA THR A 355 -11.82 -2.71 -24.29
C THR A 355 -11.35 -3.66 -25.39
N ALA A 356 -11.80 -3.46 -26.63
CA ALA A 356 -11.40 -4.32 -27.74
C ALA A 356 -9.90 -4.19 -28.09
N ASP A 357 -9.32 -3.02 -27.85
CA ASP A 357 -7.98 -2.64 -28.27
C ASP A 357 -7.03 -2.33 -27.10
N ARG A 358 -7.57 -1.90 -25.95
CA ARG A 358 -6.78 -1.43 -24.81
C ARG A 358 -7.24 -2.01 -23.47
N LEU A 359 -6.32 -2.10 -22.54
CA LEU A 359 -6.60 -2.33 -21.12
C LEU A 359 -6.37 -1.03 -20.35
N TRP A 360 -7.43 -0.40 -19.86
CA TRP A 360 -7.35 0.77 -19.00
C TRP A 360 -6.96 0.37 -17.58
N VAL A 361 -6.21 1.24 -16.91
CA VAL A 361 -5.63 1.00 -15.59
C VAL A 361 -5.83 2.24 -14.71
N ALA A 362 -6.43 2.05 -13.54
CA ALA A 362 -6.34 3.01 -12.45
C ALA A 362 -5.01 2.83 -11.71
N ASP A 363 -4.12 3.81 -11.80
CA ASP A 363 -2.80 3.79 -11.16
C ASP A 363 -2.85 4.72 -9.93
N SER A 364 -3.19 4.14 -8.78
CA SER A 364 -3.80 4.86 -7.66
C SER A 364 -2.84 5.83 -6.97
N GLU A 365 -1.63 5.39 -6.65
CA GLU A 365 -0.68 6.20 -5.87
C GLU A 365 -0.11 7.36 -6.69
N THR A 366 -0.10 7.26 -8.03
CA THR A 366 0.22 8.37 -8.96
C THR A 366 -0.98 9.21 -9.35
N SER A 367 -2.17 8.87 -8.83
CA SER A 367 -3.44 9.53 -9.17
C SER A 367 -3.67 9.62 -10.68
N ALA A 368 -3.35 8.54 -11.40
CA ALA A 368 -3.28 8.53 -12.85
C ALA A 368 -4.27 7.56 -13.50
N LEU A 369 -4.71 7.91 -14.71
CA LEU A 369 -5.40 7.00 -15.63
C LEU A 369 -4.41 6.62 -16.72
N ARG A 370 -4.22 5.31 -16.91
CA ARG A 370 -3.26 4.76 -17.86
C ARG A 370 -3.90 3.70 -18.74
N TRP A 371 -3.22 3.29 -19.81
CA TRP A 371 -3.65 2.14 -20.58
C TRP A 371 -2.47 1.33 -21.13
N VAL A 372 -2.75 0.06 -21.38
CA VAL A 372 -1.87 -0.87 -22.06
C VAL A 372 -2.45 -1.20 -23.43
N GLU A 373 -1.64 -1.07 -24.47
CA GLU A 373 -1.99 -1.49 -25.84
C GLU A 373 -1.82 -3.01 -26.00
N ALA A 374 -2.40 -3.57 -27.06
CA ALA A 374 -2.28 -5.01 -27.35
C ALA A 374 -0.82 -5.49 -27.56
N ASP A 375 0.11 -4.59 -27.90
CA ASP A 375 1.54 -4.89 -28.02
C ASP A 375 2.30 -4.84 -26.68
N GLY A 376 1.62 -4.48 -25.58
CA GLY A 376 2.18 -4.37 -24.24
C GLY A 376 2.82 -3.02 -23.92
N SER A 377 2.73 -2.02 -24.81
CA SER A 377 3.17 -0.65 -24.49
C SER A 377 2.20 0.03 -23.52
N VAL A 378 2.75 0.80 -22.58
CA VAL A 378 2.05 1.50 -21.51
C VAL A 378 2.11 3.00 -21.76
N HIS A 379 0.96 3.65 -21.62
CA HIS A 379 0.77 5.09 -21.86
C HIS A 379 -0.05 5.72 -20.74
N THR A 380 0.19 7.00 -20.47
CA THR A 380 -0.56 7.78 -19.49
C THR A 380 -1.56 8.71 -20.19
N ALA A 381 -2.82 8.68 -19.74
CA ALA A 381 -3.86 9.59 -20.20
C ALA A 381 -3.91 10.85 -19.35
N VAL A 382 -3.90 10.67 -18.02
CA VAL A 382 -4.03 11.72 -17.02
C VAL A 382 -3.13 11.36 -15.84
N GLY A 383 -2.52 12.36 -15.21
CA GLY A 383 -1.65 12.20 -14.05
C GLY A 383 -0.22 12.67 -14.32
N THR A 384 0.46 13.17 -13.28
CA THR A 384 1.82 13.72 -13.42
C THR A 384 2.83 13.13 -12.43
N GLY A 385 2.39 12.44 -11.37
CA GLY A 385 3.28 11.75 -10.42
C GLY A 385 2.66 11.53 -9.03
N LEU A 386 3.46 10.96 -8.12
CA LEU A 386 3.04 10.47 -6.79
C LEU A 386 2.48 11.53 -5.82
N PHE A 387 2.70 12.82 -6.08
CA PHE A 387 2.34 13.90 -5.15
C PHE A 387 1.53 15.03 -5.79
N ASP A 388 1.11 14.84 -7.05
CA ASP A 388 0.35 15.82 -7.81
C ASP A 388 -1.08 15.30 -8.01
N PHE A 389 -2.01 15.79 -7.19
CA PHE A 389 -3.37 15.28 -7.11
C PHE A 389 -4.36 16.37 -6.72
N GLY A 390 -5.65 16.09 -6.84
CA GLY A 390 -6.72 17.03 -6.48
C GLY A 390 -7.95 16.80 -7.34
N HIS A 391 -8.90 17.72 -7.31
CA HIS A 391 -10.16 17.62 -8.04
C HIS A 391 -10.23 18.74 -9.09
N ARG A 392 -9.79 18.42 -10.32
CA ARG A 392 -9.81 19.38 -11.43
C ARG A 392 -10.24 18.71 -12.74
N ASP A 393 -11.32 19.24 -13.33
CA ASP A 393 -11.75 18.95 -14.70
C ASP A 393 -10.93 19.76 -15.72
N GLY A 394 -11.00 19.38 -17.00
CA GLY A 394 -10.36 20.10 -18.11
C GLY A 394 -9.59 19.17 -19.03
N ALA A 395 -8.68 19.73 -19.83
CA ALA A 395 -7.80 18.96 -20.69
C ALA A 395 -6.95 17.98 -19.86
N ALA A 396 -6.66 16.80 -20.42
CA ALA A 396 -6.05 15.67 -19.71
C ALA A 396 -4.73 16.00 -19.01
N GLU A 397 -3.89 16.84 -19.63
CA GLU A 397 -2.61 17.30 -19.06
C GLU A 397 -2.77 18.26 -17.87
N GLN A 398 -3.99 18.74 -17.63
CA GLN A 398 -4.35 19.59 -16.51
C GLN A 398 -5.31 18.87 -15.56
N ALA A 399 -6.02 17.83 -15.96
CA ALA A 399 -6.93 17.16 -15.05
C ALA A 399 -6.18 16.57 -13.84
N LEU A 400 -6.85 16.56 -12.68
CA LEU A 400 -6.33 15.95 -11.47
C LEU A 400 -7.38 15.00 -10.90
N PHE A 401 -6.87 13.87 -10.40
CA PHE A 401 -7.57 12.89 -9.57
C PHE A 401 -6.89 12.82 -8.19
N GLN A 402 -7.49 12.10 -7.25
CA GLN A 402 -6.91 11.76 -5.96
C GLN A 402 -7.19 10.29 -5.64
N HIS A 403 -6.14 9.48 -5.75
CA HIS A 403 -6.16 8.04 -5.47
C HIS A 403 -7.36 7.30 -6.09
N PRO A 404 -7.53 7.37 -7.43
CA PRO A 404 -8.63 6.72 -8.10
C PRO A 404 -8.48 5.19 -8.02
N LEU A 405 -9.48 4.51 -7.46
CA LEU A 405 -9.43 3.05 -7.35
C LEU A 405 -10.04 2.36 -8.56
N GLY A 406 -10.99 2.97 -9.26
CA GLY A 406 -11.80 2.28 -10.26
C GLY A 406 -11.86 2.90 -11.64
N VAL A 407 -12.02 2.07 -12.67
CA VAL A 407 -12.12 2.43 -14.08
C VAL A 407 -13.16 1.58 -14.80
N THR A 408 -14.05 2.21 -15.56
CA THR A 408 -15.09 1.52 -16.33
C THR A 408 -15.09 2.02 -17.76
N ALA A 409 -14.89 1.13 -18.73
CA ALA A 409 -15.04 1.49 -20.14
C ALA A 409 -16.52 1.76 -20.48
N LEU A 410 -16.80 2.87 -21.15
CA LEU A 410 -18.14 3.28 -21.54
C LEU A 410 -18.44 2.95 -23.01
N PRO A 411 -19.71 2.76 -23.41
CA PRO A 411 -20.07 2.32 -24.76
C PRO A 411 -19.72 3.32 -25.87
N ASP A 412 -19.53 4.59 -25.51
CA ASP A 412 -19.13 5.66 -26.43
C ASP A 412 -17.61 5.78 -26.61
N GLY A 413 -16.84 4.88 -25.99
CA GLY A 413 -15.37 4.84 -26.05
C GLY A 413 -14.68 5.70 -25.00
N SER A 414 -15.43 6.42 -24.17
CA SER A 414 -14.88 7.12 -23.01
C SER A 414 -14.70 6.19 -21.80
N VAL A 415 -14.10 6.69 -20.73
CA VAL A 415 -13.79 5.91 -19.52
C VAL A 415 -14.34 6.65 -18.31
N ALA A 416 -15.14 5.97 -17.49
CA ALA A 416 -15.51 6.47 -16.16
C ALA A 416 -14.41 6.11 -15.15
N ILE A 417 -14.14 7.00 -14.21
CA ILE A 417 -13.09 6.85 -13.19
C ILE A 417 -13.72 7.09 -11.82
N SER A 418 -13.60 6.12 -10.93
CA SER A 418 -13.94 6.27 -9.51
C SER A 418 -12.80 7.01 -8.82
N ASP A 419 -12.91 8.33 -8.76
CA ASP A 419 -11.95 9.25 -8.16
C ASP A 419 -12.15 9.28 -6.64
N THR A 420 -11.68 8.21 -6.01
CA THR A 420 -12.12 7.72 -4.69
C THR A 420 -11.99 8.76 -3.59
N TYR A 421 -10.81 9.40 -3.45
CA TYR A 421 -10.57 10.36 -2.38
C TYR A 421 -11.11 11.76 -2.69
N ASN A 422 -11.51 12.03 -3.94
CA ASN A 422 -12.29 13.21 -4.27
C ASN A 422 -13.81 12.97 -4.18
N HIS A 423 -14.25 11.79 -3.73
CA HIS A 423 -15.67 11.46 -3.56
C HIS A 423 -16.49 11.63 -4.85
N ALA A 424 -15.89 11.31 -6.00
CA ALA A 424 -16.45 11.63 -7.30
C ALA A 424 -16.36 10.49 -8.31
N LEU A 425 -17.30 10.49 -9.25
CA LEU A 425 -17.22 9.73 -10.49
C LEU A 425 -16.85 10.70 -11.60
N ARG A 426 -15.76 10.44 -12.28
CA ARG A 426 -15.19 11.29 -13.34
C ARG A 426 -15.31 10.57 -14.69
N ARG A 427 -15.11 11.30 -15.77
CA ARG A 427 -15.10 10.77 -17.13
C ARG A 427 -13.94 11.35 -17.91
N PHE A 428 -13.14 10.49 -18.52
CA PHE A 428 -12.15 10.86 -19.53
C PHE A 428 -12.66 10.47 -20.92
N ASP A 429 -12.68 11.43 -21.85
CA ASP A 429 -13.03 11.19 -23.24
C ASP A 429 -11.76 11.21 -24.13
N PRO A 430 -11.31 10.06 -24.65
CA PRO A 430 -10.14 9.98 -25.52
C PRO A 430 -10.28 10.77 -26.84
N ALA A 431 -11.50 11.04 -27.32
CA ALA A 431 -11.72 11.75 -28.57
C ALA A 431 -11.44 13.25 -28.45
N THR A 432 -11.73 13.82 -27.29
CA THR A 432 -11.53 15.25 -26.99
C THR A 432 -10.28 15.50 -26.14
N GLY A 433 -9.81 14.50 -25.40
CA GLY A 433 -8.74 14.66 -24.42
C GLY A 433 -9.21 15.42 -23.17
N GLU A 434 -10.51 15.42 -22.87
CA GLU A 434 -11.07 16.12 -21.72
C GLU A 434 -11.48 15.18 -20.59
N VAL A 435 -11.30 15.65 -19.36
CA VAL A 435 -11.82 15.08 -18.12
C VAL A 435 -12.96 15.95 -17.60
N THR A 436 -14.06 15.31 -17.22
CA THR A 436 -15.24 15.98 -16.64
C THR A 436 -15.76 15.21 -15.43
N THR A 437 -16.57 15.86 -14.59
CA THR A 437 -17.21 15.22 -13.44
C THR A 437 -18.63 14.74 -13.80
N LEU A 438 -18.91 13.46 -13.54
CA LEU A 438 -20.23 12.85 -13.72
C LEU A 438 -21.07 12.93 -12.45
N ALA A 439 -20.46 12.71 -11.29
CA ALA A 439 -21.12 12.77 -9.99
C ALA A 439 -20.13 13.13 -8.87
N THR A 440 -20.65 13.70 -7.80
CA THR A 440 -19.94 14.06 -6.56
C THR A 440 -20.67 13.48 -5.36
N ASP A 441 -20.12 13.71 -4.16
CA ASP A 441 -20.73 13.32 -2.88
C ASP A 441 -20.89 11.79 -2.71
N LEU A 442 -20.01 11.03 -3.38
CA LEU A 442 -19.91 9.58 -3.26
C LEU A 442 -18.94 9.21 -2.13
N ARG A 443 -19.31 8.28 -1.26
CA ARG A 443 -18.51 7.81 -0.13
C ARG A 443 -17.46 6.80 -0.59
N GLU A 444 -16.27 7.32 -0.92
CA GLU A 444 -15.10 6.59 -1.43
C GLU A 444 -15.51 5.57 -2.51
N PRO A 445 -15.92 6.03 -3.70
CA PRO A 445 -16.28 5.13 -4.78
C PRO A 445 -15.07 4.28 -5.17
N SER A 446 -15.21 2.97 -5.14
CA SER A 446 -14.11 2.03 -5.43
C SER A 446 -14.19 1.44 -6.84
N ASP A 447 -15.39 1.29 -7.39
CA ASP A 447 -15.66 0.66 -8.69
C ASP A 447 -17.00 1.18 -9.25
N ALA A 448 -17.25 0.98 -10.54
CA ALA A 448 -18.54 1.22 -11.16
C ALA A 448 -18.83 0.23 -12.29
N VAL A 449 -20.10 -0.14 -12.44
CA VAL A 449 -20.57 -1.07 -13.48
C VAL A 449 -21.74 -0.53 -14.27
N LEU A 450 -21.77 -0.81 -15.58
CA LEU A 450 -22.85 -0.40 -16.46
C LEU A 450 -24.05 -1.35 -16.38
N VAL A 451 -25.25 -0.78 -16.32
CA VAL A 451 -26.52 -1.50 -16.30
C VAL A 451 -27.50 -0.81 -17.24
N GLY A 452 -27.48 -1.21 -18.52
CA GLY A 452 -28.22 -0.51 -19.57
C GLY A 452 -27.65 0.90 -19.78
N ASP A 453 -28.50 1.92 -19.61
CA ASP A 453 -28.12 3.34 -19.72
C ASP A 453 -27.68 3.95 -18.37
N ASP A 454 -27.76 3.16 -17.29
CA ASP A 454 -27.35 3.59 -15.94
C ASP A 454 -25.95 3.08 -15.61
N ILE A 455 -25.30 3.76 -14.66
CA ILE A 455 -24.07 3.32 -14.03
C ILE A 455 -24.33 3.09 -12.53
N VAL A 456 -23.90 1.96 -12.01
CA VAL A 456 -24.01 1.60 -10.60
C VAL A 456 -22.63 1.70 -9.98
N VAL A 457 -22.48 2.62 -9.03
CA VAL A 457 -21.21 2.89 -8.34
C VAL A 457 -21.14 2.10 -7.04
N VAL A 458 -20.01 1.47 -6.78
CA VAL A 458 -19.69 0.83 -5.50
C VAL A 458 -19.16 1.91 -4.55
N GLU A 459 -19.96 2.31 -3.57
CA GLU A 459 -19.53 3.26 -2.53
C GLU A 459 -18.99 2.48 -1.33
N SER A 460 -17.67 2.31 -1.26
CA SER A 460 -17.03 1.46 -0.26
C SER A 460 -17.29 1.97 1.16
N ALA A 461 -16.92 3.21 1.45
CA ALA A 461 -17.21 3.86 2.73
C ALA A 461 -18.72 4.13 2.92
N GLY A 462 -19.52 4.03 1.86
CA GLY A 462 -20.98 4.11 1.91
C GLY A 462 -21.69 2.79 2.18
N HIS A 463 -20.96 1.68 2.15
CA HIS A 463 -21.43 0.31 2.36
C HIS A 463 -22.60 -0.11 1.45
N ARG A 464 -22.64 0.42 0.22
CA ARG A 464 -23.78 0.23 -0.69
C ARG A 464 -23.38 0.34 -2.16
N LEU A 465 -24.31 -0.05 -3.01
CA LEU A 465 -24.31 0.28 -4.43
C LEU A 465 -25.25 1.47 -4.67
N THR A 466 -24.81 2.44 -5.47
CA THR A 466 -25.61 3.62 -5.81
C THR A 466 -25.81 3.70 -7.31
N ARG A 467 -27.07 3.64 -7.75
CA ARG A 467 -27.44 3.76 -9.17
C ARG A 467 -27.55 5.23 -9.57
N LEU A 468 -26.80 5.60 -10.60
CA LEU A 468 -26.78 6.91 -11.21
C LEU A 468 -27.17 6.79 -12.68
N ARG A 469 -27.94 7.76 -13.17
CA ARG A 469 -28.19 7.87 -14.60
C ARG A 469 -27.02 8.60 -15.24
N LEU A 470 -26.43 8.06 -16.31
CA LEU A 470 -25.39 8.76 -17.04
C LEU A 470 -25.97 10.05 -17.64
N PRO A 471 -25.48 11.24 -17.25
CA PRO A 471 -26.00 12.48 -17.78
C PRO A 471 -25.54 12.66 -19.24
N GLU A 472 -26.43 13.16 -20.12
CA GLU A 472 -26.08 13.51 -21.50
C GLU A 472 -25.06 14.66 -21.57
N GLU A 473 -25.01 15.53 -20.54
CA GLU A 473 -24.08 16.65 -20.40
C GLU A 473 -23.33 16.58 -19.07
N ALA A 474 -22.01 16.72 -19.09
CA ALA A 474 -21.17 16.64 -17.89
C ALA A 474 -21.29 17.89 -17.01
N VAL A 475 -21.16 17.72 -15.68
CA VAL A 475 -21.16 18.83 -14.72
C VAL A 475 -19.74 19.36 -14.58
N LYS A 476 -19.54 20.67 -14.76
CA LYS A 476 -18.23 21.32 -14.51
C LYS A 476 -18.14 21.72 -13.04
N VAL A 477 -17.16 21.15 -12.32
CA VAL A 477 -16.90 21.49 -10.91
C VAL A 477 -15.86 22.61 -10.81
N ALA A 478 -16.02 23.51 -9.83
CA ALA A 478 -15.02 24.54 -9.55
C ALA A 478 -13.73 23.90 -9.03
N SER A 479 -12.63 24.08 -9.77
CA SER A 479 -11.37 23.36 -9.56
C SER A 479 -10.73 23.60 -8.19
N VAL A 480 -10.28 22.51 -7.53
CA VAL A 480 -9.39 22.58 -6.39
C VAL A 480 -8.16 21.71 -6.68
N ALA A 481 -6.98 22.34 -6.78
CA ALA A 481 -5.72 21.63 -6.95
C ALA A 481 -5.00 21.55 -5.60
N HIS A 482 -4.48 20.37 -5.27
CA HIS A 482 -3.69 20.15 -4.07
C HIS A 482 -2.33 19.58 -4.45
N ARG A 483 -1.40 19.61 -3.48
CA ARG A 483 -0.09 18.95 -3.57
C ARG A 483 0.26 18.57 -2.13
N THR A 484 0.72 17.35 -1.87
CA THR A 484 1.20 17.02 -0.52
C THR A 484 2.35 17.95 -0.18
N GLN A 485 2.21 18.75 0.87
CA GLN A 485 3.33 19.51 1.44
C GLN A 485 4.08 18.64 2.45
N ARG A 486 4.87 17.68 1.96
CA ARG A 486 5.98 17.16 2.76
C ARG A 486 6.96 18.32 2.97
N ALA A 487 7.33 18.60 4.22
CA ALA A 487 8.35 19.60 4.49
C ALA A 487 9.63 19.19 3.78
N ALA A 488 10.09 20.02 2.83
CA ALA A 488 11.31 19.74 2.10
C ALA A 488 12.48 19.71 3.08
N THR A 489 13.35 18.70 2.94
CA THR A 489 14.59 18.64 3.70
C THR A 489 15.51 19.73 3.15
N GLU A 490 15.91 20.67 4.01
CA GLU A 490 16.85 21.71 3.63
C GLU A 490 18.27 21.12 3.54
N VAL A 491 18.83 21.12 2.34
CA VAL A 491 20.16 20.59 2.06
C VAL A 491 21.04 21.68 1.45
N ALA A 492 22.35 21.61 1.71
CA ALA A 492 23.29 22.55 1.14
C ALA A 492 23.39 22.36 -0.39
N PRO A 493 23.51 23.44 -1.18
CA PRO A 493 23.81 23.32 -2.60
C PRO A 493 25.21 22.72 -2.84
N GLY A 494 25.38 21.98 -3.93
CA GLY A 494 26.63 21.29 -4.25
C GLY A 494 26.70 19.90 -3.61
N ARG A 495 27.75 19.64 -2.84
CA ARG A 495 28.03 18.29 -2.31
C ARG A 495 27.07 17.90 -1.17
N LEU A 496 26.35 16.80 -1.35
CA LEU A 496 25.50 16.15 -0.34
C LEU A 496 25.92 14.69 -0.14
N GLU A 497 26.15 14.27 1.09
CA GLU A 497 26.38 12.86 1.45
C GLU A 497 25.06 12.16 1.75
N LEU A 498 24.59 11.32 0.82
CA LEU A 498 23.48 10.40 1.04
C LEU A 498 23.99 9.19 1.82
N ASP A 499 23.36 8.86 2.95
CA ASP A 499 23.79 7.76 3.81
C ASP A 499 22.60 6.86 4.20
N VAL A 500 22.50 5.68 3.60
CA VAL A 500 21.47 4.69 3.94
C VAL A 500 21.96 3.83 5.09
N ILE A 501 21.31 3.98 6.24
CA ILE A 501 21.73 3.34 7.49
C ILE A 501 21.08 1.97 7.59
N PHE A 502 21.92 0.93 7.63
CA PHE A 502 21.50 -0.45 7.83
C PHE A 502 22.35 -1.12 8.91
N GLN A 503 21.69 -1.68 9.91
CA GLN A 503 22.28 -2.55 10.92
C GLN A 503 21.57 -3.90 10.84
N ALA A 504 22.33 -4.96 10.56
CA ALA A 504 21.78 -6.31 10.53
C ALA A 504 21.16 -6.65 11.90
N PRO A 505 19.99 -7.30 11.93
CA PRO A 505 19.37 -7.76 13.17
C PRO A 505 20.32 -8.62 14.02
N ALA A 506 20.07 -8.68 15.33
CA ALA A 506 20.83 -9.55 16.22
C ALA A 506 20.77 -11.01 15.74
N GLY A 507 21.94 -11.66 15.69
CA GLY A 507 22.08 -13.01 15.16
C GLY A 507 22.02 -13.11 13.63
N GLN A 508 22.09 -11.99 12.90
CA GLN A 508 22.25 -11.97 11.44
C GLN A 508 23.48 -11.16 11.02
N LYS A 509 23.97 -11.41 9.80
CA LYS A 509 25.05 -10.65 9.16
C LYS A 509 24.79 -10.39 7.69
N LEU A 510 25.38 -9.33 7.15
CA LEU A 510 25.52 -9.18 5.70
C LEU A 510 26.42 -10.31 5.17
N ASP A 511 25.91 -11.08 4.22
CA ASP A 511 26.64 -12.21 3.64
C ASP A 511 27.12 -11.88 2.21
N GLU A 512 28.39 -11.50 2.11
CA GLU A 512 29.01 -11.09 0.85
C GLU A 512 29.61 -12.26 0.05
N ARG A 513 29.44 -13.52 0.51
CA ARG A 513 30.09 -14.71 -0.08
C ARG A 513 29.81 -14.89 -1.58
N TYR A 514 28.66 -14.42 -2.06
CA TYR A 514 28.21 -14.55 -3.45
C TYR A 514 28.07 -13.21 -4.18
N GLY A 515 28.65 -12.14 -3.63
CA GLY A 515 28.56 -10.79 -4.16
C GLY A 515 28.00 -9.80 -3.15
N PRO A 516 27.82 -8.53 -3.54
CA PRO A 516 27.31 -7.50 -2.64
C PRO A 516 25.89 -7.84 -2.18
N SER A 517 25.70 -7.87 -0.86
CA SER A 517 24.38 -8.09 -0.24
C SER A 517 23.50 -6.83 -0.25
N THR A 518 24.01 -5.73 -0.81
CA THR A 518 23.37 -4.42 -0.81
C THR A 518 23.23 -3.85 -2.22
N ARG A 519 22.19 -3.05 -2.44
CA ARG A 519 21.96 -2.28 -3.66
C ARG A 519 21.45 -0.89 -3.32
N LEU A 520 21.83 0.10 -4.12
CA LEU A 520 21.41 1.49 -4.02
C LEU A 520 21.20 2.07 -5.43
N LEU A 521 19.99 2.50 -5.73
CA LEU A 521 19.64 3.26 -6.93
C LEU A 521 19.25 4.68 -6.51
N VAL A 522 19.80 5.68 -7.20
CA VAL A 522 19.49 7.10 -6.95
C VAL A 522 19.08 7.76 -8.25
N SER A 523 17.99 8.52 -8.23
CA SER A 523 17.59 9.42 -9.31
C SER A 523 16.94 10.67 -8.72
N ALA A 524 16.53 11.62 -9.58
CA ALA A 524 15.87 12.84 -9.14
C ALA A 524 14.78 13.30 -10.09
N THR A 525 13.85 14.08 -9.56
CA THR A 525 12.88 14.85 -10.32
C THR A 525 12.91 16.32 -9.87
N PRO A 526 13.23 17.28 -10.75
CA PRO A 526 13.65 17.07 -12.14
C PRO A 526 15.04 16.39 -12.21
N PRO A 527 15.36 15.62 -13.26
CA PRO A 527 16.67 14.95 -13.39
C PRO A 527 17.86 15.90 -13.27
N GLU A 528 17.70 17.14 -13.75
CA GLU A 528 18.70 18.21 -13.72
C GLU A 528 19.06 18.67 -12.29
N LEU A 529 18.33 18.22 -11.26
CA LEU A 529 18.70 18.43 -9.86
C LEU A 529 20.05 17.77 -9.54
N LEU A 530 20.38 16.65 -10.18
CA LEU A 530 21.64 15.93 -9.97
C LEU A 530 22.62 16.25 -11.11
N LEU A 531 23.77 16.83 -10.75
CA LEU A 531 24.91 16.95 -11.67
C LEU A 531 25.74 15.66 -11.71
N SER A 532 25.77 14.90 -10.61
CA SER A 532 26.38 13.57 -10.52
C SER A 532 25.88 12.79 -9.29
N GLY A 533 26.10 11.47 -9.28
CA GLY A 533 25.72 10.57 -8.18
C GLY A 533 24.45 9.75 -8.43
N GLU A 534 23.77 9.98 -9.56
CA GLU A 534 22.64 9.15 -10.02
C GLU A 534 23.06 7.74 -10.47
N GLY A 535 22.09 6.84 -10.59
CA GLY A 535 22.26 5.48 -11.11
C GLY A 535 22.37 4.40 -10.02
N ALA A 536 22.63 3.17 -10.45
CA ALA A 536 22.71 2.00 -9.58
C ALA A 536 24.13 1.80 -9.03
N GLY A 537 24.23 1.26 -7.82
CA GLY A 537 25.47 0.85 -7.15
C GLY A 537 25.19 -0.06 -5.97
N THR A 538 26.22 -0.40 -5.20
CA THR A 538 26.13 -1.37 -4.09
C THR A 538 26.42 -0.73 -2.73
N ASP A 539 27.16 0.37 -2.71
CA ASP A 539 27.47 1.10 -1.49
C ASP A 539 26.21 1.83 -0.99
N LEU A 540 25.88 1.66 0.28
CA LEU A 540 24.74 2.33 0.93
C LEU A 540 25.00 3.81 1.23
N THR A 541 26.24 4.28 1.08
CA THR A 541 26.62 5.69 1.19
C THR A 541 27.05 6.22 -0.18
N ARG A 542 26.60 7.40 -0.56
CA ARG A 542 26.93 8.03 -1.85
C ARG A 542 27.05 9.54 -1.76
N VAL A 543 28.03 10.10 -2.46
CA VAL A 543 28.13 11.55 -2.64
C VAL A 543 27.32 11.95 -3.87
N LEU A 544 26.38 12.86 -3.69
CA LEU A 544 25.59 13.50 -4.73
C LEU A 544 26.11 14.92 -4.96
N GLU A 545 26.11 15.37 -6.21
CA GLU A 545 26.37 16.77 -6.55
C GLU A 545 25.06 17.42 -7.00
N LEU A 546 24.48 18.25 -6.13
CA LEU A 546 23.22 18.94 -6.36
C LEU A 546 23.44 20.21 -7.18
N ASN A 547 22.64 20.39 -8.22
CA ASN A 547 22.69 21.55 -9.10
C ASN A 547 22.16 22.80 -8.40
N PRO A 548 23.01 23.82 -8.12
CA PRO A 548 22.57 25.05 -7.44
C PRO A 548 21.56 25.86 -8.26
N GLY A 549 21.40 25.58 -9.57
CA GLY A 549 20.39 26.21 -10.42
C GLY A 549 18.96 25.69 -10.21
N ILE A 550 18.78 24.57 -9.50
CA ILE A 550 17.47 23.97 -9.21
C ILE A 550 17.17 24.15 -7.71
N ALA A 551 16.23 25.04 -7.39
CA ALA A 551 15.95 25.41 -5.99
C ALA A 551 15.30 24.30 -5.16
N GLU A 552 14.51 23.43 -5.80
CA GLU A 552 13.78 22.34 -5.15
C GLU A 552 13.58 21.16 -6.11
N GLY A 553 13.42 19.97 -5.54
CA GLY A 553 13.06 18.77 -6.28
C GLY A 553 12.89 17.58 -5.34
N VAL A 554 12.79 16.38 -5.90
CA VAL A 554 12.65 15.12 -5.16
C VAL A 554 13.81 14.21 -5.51
N LEU A 555 14.53 13.72 -4.51
CA LEU A 555 15.47 12.62 -4.67
C LEU A 555 14.70 11.31 -4.53
N HIS A 556 14.82 10.43 -5.52
CA HIS A 556 14.31 9.07 -5.46
C HIS A 556 15.46 8.15 -5.11
N VAL A 557 15.37 7.47 -3.98
CA VAL A 557 16.41 6.58 -3.47
C VAL A 557 15.79 5.22 -3.22
N SER A 558 16.30 4.18 -3.88
CA SER A 558 15.91 2.79 -3.63
C SER A 558 17.08 2.05 -3.02
N ALA A 559 16.91 1.49 -1.82
CA ALA A 559 17.95 0.68 -1.19
C ALA A 559 17.44 -0.70 -0.83
N MET A 560 18.34 -1.68 -0.95
CA MET A 560 18.12 -3.05 -0.57
C MET A 560 19.34 -3.55 0.22
N ALA A 561 19.10 -4.32 1.27
CA ALA A 561 20.13 -5.01 2.04
C ALA A 561 19.63 -6.41 2.42
N ALA A 562 20.44 -7.44 2.19
CA ALA A 562 20.14 -8.81 2.58
C ALA A 562 21.03 -9.24 3.75
N SER A 563 20.43 -9.68 4.85
CA SER A 563 21.12 -10.25 6.00
C SER A 563 20.71 -11.70 6.23
N CYS A 564 21.68 -12.55 6.55
CA CYS A 564 21.45 -13.98 6.76
C CYS A 564 21.75 -14.37 8.21
N ASP A 565 21.08 -15.41 8.70
CA ASP A 565 21.34 -15.96 10.03
C ASP A 565 22.84 -16.28 10.23
N ASP A 566 23.39 -15.80 11.34
CA ASP A 566 24.79 -15.95 11.73
C ASP A 566 24.96 -17.06 12.77
N ASP A 567 24.50 -18.26 12.41
CA ASP A 567 24.73 -19.49 13.18
C ASP A 567 25.65 -20.42 12.39
N GLY A 568 26.84 -20.69 12.96
CA GLY A 568 27.86 -21.53 12.35
C GLY A 568 27.50 -23.02 12.26
N GLU A 569 26.44 -23.46 12.94
CA GLU A 569 25.92 -24.83 12.84
C GLU A 569 24.84 -24.98 11.75
N ASN A 570 24.35 -23.87 11.19
CA ASN A 570 23.28 -23.88 10.21
C ASN A 570 23.84 -24.05 8.79
N GLU A 571 23.66 -25.24 8.21
CA GLU A 571 24.18 -25.59 6.88
C GLU A 571 23.57 -24.71 5.76
N PHE A 572 22.34 -24.23 5.96
CA PHE A 572 21.60 -23.36 5.05
C PHE A 572 20.99 -22.18 5.82
N PRO A 573 21.77 -21.11 6.11
CA PRO A 573 21.23 -19.95 6.82
C PRO A 573 20.15 -19.27 5.97
N ALA A 574 19.01 -18.96 6.58
CA ALA A 574 17.97 -18.18 5.93
C ALA A 574 18.47 -16.74 5.74
N CYS A 575 18.23 -16.17 4.57
CA CYS A 575 18.53 -14.78 4.26
C CYS A 575 17.23 -13.99 4.14
N HIS A 576 17.24 -12.81 4.74
CA HIS A 576 16.14 -11.87 4.82
C HIS A 576 16.52 -10.62 4.04
N VAL A 577 15.62 -10.16 3.17
CA VAL A 577 15.84 -8.96 2.36
C VAL A 577 15.07 -7.81 3.00
N HIS A 578 15.76 -6.70 3.19
CA HIS A 578 15.22 -5.42 3.64
C HIS A 578 15.28 -4.46 2.47
N GLN A 579 14.17 -3.82 2.11
CA GLN A 579 14.11 -2.90 0.99
C GLN A 579 13.23 -1.70 1.32
N GLN A 580 13.62 -0.53 0.82
CA GLN A 580 12.79 0.67 0.87
C GLN A 580 13.10 1.60 -0.29
N ASP A 581 12.04 2.21 -0.82
CA ASP A 581 12.10 3.32 -1.76
C ASP A 581 11.70 4.63 -1.05
N TRP A 582 12.55 5.66 -1.13
CA TRP A 582 12.28 6.99 -0.59
C TRP A 582 12.13 8.00 -1.71
N GLY A 583 10.99 8.69 -1.77
CA GLY A 583 10.86 9.99 -2.41
C GLY A 583 11.11 11.10 -1.38
N VAL A 584 12.29 11.72 -1.39
CA VAL A 584 12.71 12.75 -0.44
C VAL A 584 12.63 14.13 -1.10
N PRO A 585 11.62 14.97 -0.77
CA PRO A 585 11.60 16.35 -1.22
C PRO A 585 12.75 17.11 -0.58
N VAL A 586 13.56 17.79 -1.40
CA VAL A 586 14.69 18.60 -0.97
C VAL A 586 14.53 20.04 -1.43
N ARG A 587 14.98 20.98 -0.59
CA ARG A 587 15.10 22.40 -0.93
C ARG A 587 16.54 22.82 -0.71
N LEU A 588 17.15 23.44 -1.71
CA LEU A 588 18.51 23.95 -1.59
C LEU A 588 18.48 25.25 -0.78
N ALA A 589 19.19 25.27 0.34
CA ALA A 589 19.30 26.43 1.20
C ALA A 589 20.76 26.62 1.65
N GLU A 590 21.22 27.87 1.70
CA GLU A 590 22.52 28.18 2.31
C GLU A 590 22.49 27.81 3.80
N GLY A 591 23.37 26.89 4.22
CA GLY A 591 23.39 26.36 5.59
C GLY A 591 22.48 25.15 5.82
N GLY A 592 21.86 24.59 4.77
CA GLY A 592 21.19 23.29 4.83
C GLY A 592 22.15 22.13 5.14
N ALA A 593 21.61 20.95 5.42
CA ALA A 593 22.41 19.78 5.77
C ALA A 593 23.31 19.34 4.60
N ASP A 594 24.54 18.92 4.93
CA ASP A 594 25.51 18.31 4.01
C ASP A 594 25.48 16.78 4.04
N ARG A 595 24.69 16.19 4.96
CA ARG A 595 24.40 14.76 5.06
C ARG A 595 22.89 14.51 5.08
N LEU A 596 22.44 13.53 4.31
CA LEU A 596 21.06 13.05 4.24
C LEU A 596 21.00 11.57 4.71
N PRO A 597 20.71 11.33 6.00
CA PRO A 597 20.56 9.97 6.51
C PRO A 597 19.18 9.39 6.16
N LEU A 598 19.14 8.16 5.65
CA LEU A 598 17.91 7.39 5.43
C LEU A 598 18.03 6.05 6.17
N VAL A 599 17.25 5.87 7.24
CA VAL A 599 17.33 4.64 8.04
C VAL A 599 16.52 3.55 7.35
N LEU A 600 17.20 2.50 6.88
CA LEU A 600 16.58 1.26 6.41
C LEU A 600 16.27 0.34 7.59
N ALA A 601 17.27 0.10 8.44
CA ALA A 601 17.12 -0.66 9.68
C ALA A 601 18.18 -0.25 10.73
N GLY A 602 17.77 -0.07 11.98
CA GLY A 602 18.65 0.27 13.10
C GLY A 602 18.47 1.70 13.60
N LEU A 603 19.55 2.32 14.09
CA LEU A 603 19.55 3.71 14.58
C LEU A 603 20.75 4.47 13.99
N ASP A 604 20.54 5.73 13.63
CA ASP A 604 21.63 6.62 13.24
C ASP A 604 22.51 6.94 14.46
N ALA A 605 23.77 6.49 14.41
CA ALA A 605 24.73 6.70 15.49
C ALA A 605 25.29 8.14 15.54
N GLN A 606 25.01 8.96 14.53
CA GLN A 606 25.50 10.34 14.41
C GLN A 606 24.45 11.39 14.78
N THR A 607 23.23 10.98 15.15
CA THR A 607 22.21 11.89 15.67
C THR A 607 22.56 12.27 17.12
N PRO A 608 22.71 13.56 17.45
CA PRO A 608 23.11 14.03 18.78
C PRO A 608 22.08 13.75 19.88
#